data_AF-A0A7S1L8F7-F1
#
_entry.id   AF-A0A7S1L8F7-F1
#
_cell.length_a   1.000
_cell.length_b   1.000
_cell.length_c   1.000
_cell.angle_alpha   90.00
_cell.angle_beta   90.00
_cell.angle_gamma   90.00
#
_symmetry.space_group_name_H-M   'P 1'
#
loop_
_entity.id
_entity.type
_entity.pdbx_description
1 polymer ?
#
loop_
_entity_poly.entity_id
_entity_poly.type
_entity_poly.pdbx_seq_one_letter_code
_entity_poly.pdbx_strand_id
1 'polypeptide(L)'
;MALGRPWRFAAACLFVRWGAVVAWSVEGHERIGRIAQGLLFGKHRDQIRTLMHSDVIDISDWEKTMTSKFPETDRLHWHHQDPEWTCDDRGGLGDKGGHVRCDGAGAESGSLFCALAYFFEHFAHDALLNEFPKPKEPIGTPTSLKVLDKIPSSEQKPANFLRWLVILVGDLHQPLHWLRQYGYGADVIVRYKGHESTLLKFWEEYIPRNLQNMKATNHPDQTEYEYGTRKTAWEHKLPTELFRDWAKETAEQLCTEVYKPMTVNHADGTRVESPFELTDELYNKWAKIAEGLLALSGERLAFVLNEIIEHRRHKEAHDQGRGLPSRKVAVGTQKVGGGAAAAPSTTAMTSGGFADRAPAPSFEGIDENMLYRQLVIEDRRQSWSNFVYNASIAAIVVPLLLIGFSFHEKNGAQFRIREHLKM
;
A
#
# COMPACT_ATOMS: atom_id res chain seq x y z
N MET A 1 72.76 19.36 17.20
CA MET A 1 72.62 18.08 16.46
C MET A 1 72.10 17.06 17.47
N ALA A 2 70.79 16.83 17.63
CA ALA A 2 69.83 16.17 16.72
C ALA A 2 70.32 14.74 16.39
N LEU A 3 69.61 13.64 16.69
CA LEU A 3 68.19 13.36 16.52
C LEU A 3 67.73 12.24 17.48
N GLY A 4 66.63 12.46 18.20
CA GLY A 4 65.78 11.40 18.76
C GLY A 4 64.57 11.18 17.86
N ARG A 5 64.29 9.93 17.48
CA ARG A 5 63.09 9.54 16.72
C ARG A 5 61.97 9.15 17.68
N PRO A 6 60.77 9.75 17.62
CA PRO A 6 59.62 9.27 18.37
C PRO A 6 58.88 8.20 17.57
N TRP A 7 58.54 7.10 18.23
CA TRP A 7 57.59 6.11 17.72
C TRP A 7 56.20 6.73 17.69
N ARG A 8 55.62 6.84 16.49
CA ARG A 8 54.22 7.21 16.29
C ARG A 8 53.37 5.94 16.38
N PHE A 9 52.58 5.81 17.44
CA PHE A 9 51.43 4.93 17.44
C PHE A 9 50.41 5.48 16.44
N ALA A 10 50.28 4.81 15.29
CA ALA A 10 49.18 5.04 14.37
C ALA A 10 47.95 4.34 14.97
N ALA A 11 47.05 5.11 15.57
CA ALA A 11 45.71 4.65 15.87
C ALA A 11 45.01 4.37 14.53
N ALA A 12 44.84 3.10 14.20
CA ALA A 12 44.02 2.69 13.07
C ALA A 12 42.56 2.94 13.46
N CYS A 13 42.02 4.10 13.05
CA CYS A 13 40.58 4.30 13.02
C CYS A 13 39.98 3.31 12.03
N LEU A 14 39.41 2.21 12.54
CA LEU A 14 38.46 1.38 11.82
C LEU A 14 37.24 2.25 11.50
N PHE A 15 37.25 2.87 10.33
CA PHE A 15 36.04 3.39 9.72
C PHE A 15 35.16 2.18 9.41
N VAL A 16 34.22 1.87 10.31
CA VAL A 16 33.06 1.06 9.98
C VAL A 16 32.35 1.82 8.86
N ARG A 17 32.48 1.34 7.62
CA ARG A 17 31.60 1.78 6.54
C ARG A 17 30.20 1.40 6.97
N TRP A 18 29.42 2.41 7.37
CA TRP A 18 27.98 2.26 7.47
C TRP A 18 27.52 1.94 6.05
N GLY A 19 27.18 0.68 5.79
CA GLY A 19 26.37 0.35 4.63
C GLY A 19 25.11 1.21 4.75
N ALA A 20 24.84 2.02 3.72
CA ALA A 20 23.57 2.70 3.61
C ALA A 20 22.49 1.63 3.71
N VAL A 21 21.71 1.69 4.78
CA VAL A 21 20.54 0.83 4.91
C VAL A 21 19.49 1.54 4.08
N VAL A 22 19.07 0.88 3.02
CA VAL A 22 18.06 1.36 2.09
C VAL A 22 16.88 0.47 2.34
N ALA A 23 15.79 1.08 2.78
CA ALA A 23 14.46 0.51 2.73
C ALA A 23 14.22 -0.83 3.43
N TRP A 24 13.01 -1.39 3.30
CA TRP A 24 12.88 -2.84 3.47
C TRP A 24 14.07 -3.50 2.78
N SER A 25 14.76 -4.42 3.47
CA SER A 25 15.89 -5.12 2.86
C SER A 25 15.46 -5.85 1.58
N VAL A 26 16.43 -6.39 0.83
CA VAL A 26 16.14 -7.16 -0.40
C VAL A 26 15.11 -8.24 -0.12
N GLU A 27 15.19 -8.87 1.07
CA GLU A 27 14.26 -9.88 1.54
C GLU A 27 12.82 -9.35 1.71
N GLY A 28 12.66 -8.10 2.16
CA GLY A 28 11.36 -7.45 2.27
C GLY A 28 10.78 -7.10 0.89
N HIS A 29 11.57 -6.46 0.02
CA HIS A 29 11.13 -6.16 -1.34
C HIS A 29 10.87 -7.41 -2.19
N GLU A 30 11.62 -8.49 -2.00
CA GLU A 30 11.37 -9.77 -2.69
C GLU A 30 10.02 -10.36 -2.27
N ARG A 31 9.67 -10.31 -0.97
CA ARG A 31 8.37 -10.76 -0.47
C ARG A 31 7.22 -9.95 -1.07
N ILE A 32 7.35 -8.62 -1.06
CA ILE A 32 6.37 -7.71 -1.68
C ILE A 32 6.21 -8.02 -3.17
N GLY A 33 7.34 -8.13 -3.90
CA GLY A 33 7.37 -8.41 -5.32
C GLY A 33 6.76 -9.77 -5.68
N ARG A 34 7.00 -10.80 -4.86
CA ARG A 34 6.43 -12.15 -5.04
C ARG A 34 4.91 -12.14 -4.92
N ILE A 35 4.36 -11.44 -3.91
CA ILE A 35 2.92 -11.30 -3.71
C ILE A 35 2.31 -10.51 -4.88
N ALA A 36 2.89 -9.35 -5.20
CA ALA A 36 2.39 -8.51 -6.27
C ALA A 36 2.38 -9.23 -7.62
N GLN A 37 3.47 -9.91 -7.97
CA GLN A 37 3.60 -10.68 -9.20
C GLN A 37 2.62 -11.86 -9.27
N GLY A 38 2.35 -12.51 -8.13
CA GLY A 38 1.35 -13.58 -8.03
C GLY A 38 -0.08 -13.11 -8.29
N LEU A 39 -0.38 -11.86 -7.96
CA LEU A 39 -1.69 -11.22 -8.16
C LEU A 39 -1.86 -10.59 -9.56
N LEU A 40 -0.82 -10.60 -10.40
CA LEU A 40 -0.91 -10.19 -11.80
C LEU A 40 -1.25 -11.41 -12.69
N PHE A 41 -2.44 -11.41 -13.28
CA PHE A 41 -2.94 -12.53 -14.09
C PHE A 41 -2.76 -12.31 -15.60
N GLY A 42 -2.40 -13.40 -16.30
CA GLY A 42 -2.38 -13.47 -17.77
C GLY A 42 -1.63 -12.31 -18.42
N LYS A 43 -2.30 -11.61 -19.34
CA LYS A 43 -1.72 -10.53 -20.15
C LYS A 43 -1.23 -9.34 -19.31
N HIS A 44 -1.80 -9.09 -18.13
CA HIS A 44 -1.40 -7.97 -17.30
C HIS A 44 0.03 -8.15 -16.79
N ARG A 45 0.38 -9.36 -16.36
CA ARG A 45 1.75 -9.70 -15.96
C ARG A 45 2.74 -9.49 -17.10
N ASP A 46 2.41 -9.96 -18.31
CA ASP A 46 3.27 -9.81 -19.48
C ASP A 46 3.44 -8.34 -19.90
N GLN A 47 2.39 -7.52 -19.76
CA GLN A 47 2.44 -6.09 -20.00
C GLN A 47 3.37 -5.41 -19.00
N ILE A 48 3.23 -5.64 -17.69
CA ILE A 48 4.14 -5.08 -16.67
C ILE A 48 5.58 -5.50 -16.94
N ARG A 49 5.82 -6.79 -17.20
CA ARG A 49 7.16 -7.29 -17.53
C ARG A 49 7.76 -6.56 -18.73
N THR A 50 6.95 -6.31 -19.75
CA THR A 50 7.35 -5.57 -20.95
C THR A 50 7.63 -4.09 -20.64
N LEU A 51 6.80 -3.44 -19.84
CA LEU A 51 6.99 -2.03 -19.44
C LEU A 51 8.26 -1.84 -18.59
N MET A 52 8.54 -2.78 -17.69
CA MET A 52 9.64 -2.72 -16.74
C MET A 52 10.95 -3.34 -17.25
N HIS A 53 10.90 -4.08 -18.36
CA HIS A 53 11.99 -4.93 -18.85
C HIS A 53 12.53 -5.89 -17.77
N SER A 54 11.65 -6.38 -16.88
CA SER A 54 11.99 -7.26 -15.76
C SER A 54 10.71 -7.81 -15.14
N ASP A 55 10.80 -8.95 -14.47
CA ASP A 55 9.76 -9.37 -13.52
C ASP A 55 9.81 -8.49 -12.25
N VAL A 56 8.68 -8.38 -11.54
CA VAL A 56 8.53 -7.51 -10.35
C VAL A 56 9.43 -7.98 -9.21
N ILE A 57 9.59 -9.30 -9.07
CA ILE A 57 10.46 -9.90 -8.05
C ILE A 57 11.95 -9.70 -8.35
N ASP A 58 12.34 -9.54 -9.61
CA ASP A 58 13.75 -9.50 -10.02
C ASP A 58 14.41 -8.13 -9.77
N ILE A 59 13.66 -7.13 -9.34
CA ILE A 59 14.16 -5.76 -9.11
C ILE A 59 14.32 -5.42 -7.62
N SER A 60 14.18 -6.38 -6.71
CA SER A 60 14.16 -6.17 -5.26
C SER A 60 15.45 -5.62 -4.63
N ASP A 61 16.54 -5.53 -5.38
CA ASP A 61 17.79 -4.88 -4.99
C ASP A 61 18.25 -3.79 -5.98
N TRP A 62 17.42 -3.46 -6.96
CA TRP A 62 17.76 -2.55 -8.05
C TRP A 62 18.01 -1.13 -7.53
N GLU A 63 17.26 -0.70 -6.52
CA GLU A 63 17.41 0.59 -5.85
C GLU A 63 18.79 0.75 -5.22
N LYS A 64 19.38 -0.31 -4.66
CA LYS A 64 20.75 -0.27 -4.13
C LYS A 64 21.76 0.02 -5.23
N THR A 65 21.56 -0.55 -6.41
CA THR A 65 22.40 -0.25 -7.58
C THR A 65 22.26 1.21 -7.99
N MET A 66 21.04 1.75 -7.99
CA MET A 66 20.79 3.16 -8.33
C MET A 66 21.38 4.10 -7.29
N THR A 67 21.09 3.91 -6.00
CA THR A 67 21.61 4.72 -4.90
C THR A 67 23.13 4.62 -4.78
N SER A 68 23.74 3.47 -5.10
CA SER A 68 25.20 3.37 -5.17
C SER A 68 25.81 4.18 -6.32
N LYS A 69 25.10 4.32 -7.45
CA LYS A 69 25.56 5.11 -8.61
C LYS A 69 25.24 6.60 -8.45
N PHE A 70 24.11 6.90 -7.82
CA PHE A 70 23.50 8.22 -7.68
C PHE A 70 23.04 8.41 -6.23
N PRO A 71 23.95 8.68 -5.28
CA PRO A 71 23.63 8.72 -3.84
C PRO A 71 22.49 9.66 -3.45
N GLU A 72 22.24 10.70 -4.24
CA GLU A 72 21.11 11.61 -4.07
C GLU A 72 19.74 10.90 -4.13
N THR A 73 19.62 9.75 -4.80
CA THR A 73 18.37 8.98 -4.86
C THR A 73 17.97 8.37 -3.54
N ASP A 74 18.88 8.30 -2.56
CA ASP A 74 18.57 7.84 -1.20
C ASP A 74 17.38 8.60 -0.60
N ARG A 75 17.29 9.91 -0.88
CA ARG A 75 16.19 10.76 -0.38
C ARG A 75 14.80 10.31 -0.83
N LEU A 76 14.70 9.59 -1.96
CA LEU A 76 13.41 9.10 -2.47
C LEU A 76 12.78 8.08 -1.53
N HIS A 77 13.57 7.38 -0.71
CA HIS A 77 13.08 6.36 0.23
C HIS A 77 12.47 6.95 1.51
N TRP A 78 12.72 8.22 1.79
CA TRP A 78 12.40 8.82 3.10
C TRP A 78 11.33 9.90 2.97
N HIS A 79 10.35 9.90 3.86
CA HIS A 79 9.46 11.05 3.98
C HIS A 79 10.16 12.19 4.70
N HIS A 80 9.95 13.40 4.19
CA HIS A 80 10.47 14.63 4.74
C HIS A 80 9.39 15.71 4.60
N GLN A 81 9.20 16.50 5.64
CA GLN A 81 8.33 17.67 5.66
C GLN A 81 8.88 18.73 6.63
N ASP A 82 8.53 20.00 6.42
CA ASP A 82 8.92 21.11 7.30
C ASP A 82 7.70 21.97 7.69
N PRO A 83 7.29 22.02 8.97
CA PRO A 83 7.92 21.38 10.12
C PRO A 83 7.78 19.86 10.13
N GLU A 84 8.76 19.19 10.75
CA GLU A 84 8.69 17.76 11.02
C GLU A 84 7.49 17.45 11.93
N TRP A 85 6.75 16.40 11.59
CA TRP A 85 5.63 15.91 12.39
C TRP A 85 6.12 15.07 13.56
N THR A 86 5.26 14.75 14.53
CA THR A 86 5.66 13.92 15.67
C THR A 86 4.56 12.96 16.06
N CYS A 87 4.90 11.90 16.80
CA CYS A 87 3.92 10.97 17.37
C CYS A 87 3.16 11.53 18.59
N ASP A 88 3.26 12.82 18.90
CA ASP A 88 2.52 13.44 20.01
C ASP A 88 1.13 13.92 19.59
N ASP A 89 0.31 14.33 20.57
CA ASP A 89 -1.08 14.74 20.36
C ASP A 89 -1.24 16.00 19.47
N ARG A 90 -0.13 16.62 19.01
CA ARG A 90 -0.13 17.91 18.31
C ARG A 90 0.02 17.83 16.80
N GLY A 91 0.12 16.65 16.21
CA GLY A 91 -0.03 16.51 14.75
C GLY A 91 0.62 15.26 14.20
N GLY A 92 -0.22 14.32 13.74
CA GLY A 92 0.19 13.24 12.86
C GLY A 92 0.71 13.74 11.52
N LEU A 93 1.03 12.81 10.63
CA LEU A 93 1.61 13.09 9.31
C LEU A 93 0.86 14.22 8.54
N GLY A 94 1.63 15.18 8.01
CA GLY A 94 1.14 16.30 7.22
C GLY A 94 1.37 17.67 7.87
N ASP A 95 0.83 18.72 7.24
CA ASP A 95 0.88 20.08 7.74
C ASP A 95 0.01 20.29 9.00
N LYS A 96 -0.14 21.54 9.46
CA LYS A 96 -0.97 21.87 10.64
C LYS A 96 -2.45 21.44 10.53
N GLY A 97 -2.96 21.23 9.32
CA GLY A 97 -4.31 20.71 9.06
C GLY A 97 -4.33 19.20 8.85
N GLY A 98 -3.20 18.50 8.98
CA GLY A 98 -3.03 17.09 8.64
C GLY A 98 -3.05 16.85 7.13
N HIS A 99 -2.79 17.88 6.31
CA HIS A 99 -2.75 17.75 4.86
C HIS A 99 -1.36 17.27 4.42
N VAL A 100 -1.30 16.22 3.60
CA VAL A 100 -0.05 15.73 3.01
C VAL A 100 -0.06 16.12 1.53
N ARG A 101 0.80 17.08 1.18
CA ARG A 101 0.90 17.70 -0.15
C ARG A 101 2.36 17.96 -0.49
N CYS A 102 2.69 17.98 -1.77
CA CYS A 102 4.01 18.28 -2.28
C CYS A 102 4.29 19.78 -2.36
N ASP A 103 4.13 20.47 -1.22
CA ASP A 103 4.25 21.92 -1.08
C ASP A 103 5.40 22.37 -0.16
N GLY A 104 6.22 21.41 0.30
CA GLY A 104 7.28 21.62 1.30
C GLY A 104 6.78 21.47 2.73
N ALA A 105 5.55 21.89 3.02
CA ALA A 105 4.99 21.85 4.37
C ALA A 105 4.42 20.47 4.73
N GLY A 106 3.67 19.85 3.83
CA GLY A 106 3.16 18.48 4.02
C GLY A 106 4.15 17.42 3.53
N ALA A 107 4.95 17.75 2.53
CA ALA A 107 5.98 16.90 1.95
C ALA A 107 6.95 17.74 1.10
N GLU A 108 8.25 17.55 1.30
CA GLU A 108 9.27 18.11 0.43
C GLU A 108 9.24 17.42 -0.95
N SER A 109 9.47 18.17 -2.03
CA SER A 109 9.31 17.64 -3.40
C SER A 109 10.09 16.35 -3.70
N GLY A 110 11.23 16.10 -3.04
CA GLY A 110 12.05 14.90 -3.26
C GLY A 110 11.81 13.77 -2.26
N SER A 111 10.83 13.90 -1.37
CA SER A 111 10.50 12.87 -0.38
C SER A 111 9.70 11.72 -0.96
N LEU A 112 9.62 10.62 -0.22
CA LEU A 112 8.90 9.39 -0.56
C LEU A 112 7.49 9.65 -1.13
N PHE A 113 6.68 10.44 -0.42
CA PHE A 113 5.31 10.73 -0.84
C PHE A 113 5.24 11.41 -2.22
N CYS A 114 6.09 12.40 -2.45
CA CYS A 114 6.09 13.13 -3.72
C CYS A 114 6.72 12.34 -4.86
N ALA A 115 7.70 11.49 -4.55
CA ALA A 115 8.29 10.57 -5.50
C ALA A 115 7.29 9.52 -6.00
N LEU A 116 6.50 8.93 -5.10
CA LEU A 116 5.40 8.02 -5.44
C LEU A 116 4.42 8.67 -6.43
N ALA A 117 3.93 9.86 -6.10
CA ALA A 117 3.00 10.60 -6.96
C ALA A 117 3.63 10.92 -8.32
N TYR A 118 4.88 11.42 -8.32
CA TYR A 118 5.64 11.74 -9.52
C TYR A 118 5.77 10.53 -10.45
N PHE A 119 6.29 9.41 -9.96
CA PHE A 119 6.52 8.24 -10.81
C PHE A 119 5.21 7.61 -11.30
N PHE A 120 4.14 7.61 -10.48
CA PHE A 120 2.83 7.13 -10.93
C PHE A 120 2.25 8.00 -12.04
N GLU A 121 2.32 9.32 -11.92
CA GLU A 121 1.73 10.24 -12.91
C GLU A 121 2.38 10.15 -14.30
N HIS A 122 3.61 9.62 -14.41
CA HIS A 122 4.23 9.31 -15.72
C HIS A 122 3.49 8.21 -16.50
N PHE A 123 2.70 7.39 -15.82
CA PHE A 123 1.88 6.35 -16.41
C PHE A 123 0.40 6.71 -16.44
N ALA A 124 0.00 7.75 -15.71
CA ALA A 124 -1.37 8.22 -15.67
C ALA A 124 -1.76 8.92 -16.98
N HIS A 125 -3.07 8.98 -17.24
CA HIS A 125 -3.62 9.62 -18.43
C HIS A 125 -4.94 10.29 -18.09
N ASP A 126 -5.10 11.54 -18.52
CA ASP A 126 -6.24 12.41 -18.19
C ASP A 126 -7.59 11.81 -18.57
N ALA A 127 -7.65 11.02 -19.64
CA ALA A 127 -8.87 10.33 -20.04
C ALA A 127 -9.46 9.44 -18.95
N LEU A 128 -8.61 8.84 -18.09
CA LEU A 128 -9.05 8.05 -16.94
C LEU A 128 -9.10 8.90 -15.66
N LEU A 129 -8.15 9.82 -15.45
CA LEU A 129 -8.14 10.66 -14.25
C LEU A 129 -9.37 11.57 -14.13
N ASN A 130 -9.88 12.09 -15.24
CA ASN A 130 -11.06 12.97 -15.27
C ASN A 130 -12.36 12.25 -14.88
N GLU A 131 -12.35 10.92 -14.78
CA GLU A 131 -13.51 10.11 -14.42
C GLU A 131 -13.64 9.94 -12.90
N PHE A 132 -12.58 10.23 -12.14
CA PHE A 132 -12.61 10.23 -10.68
C PHE A 132 -13.16 11.56 -10.16
N PRO A 133 -13.78 11.57 -8.97
CA PRO A 133 -14.11 12.81 -8.28
C PRO A 133 -12.86 13.66 -8.12
N LYS A 134 -13.01 14.98 -8.28
CA LYS A 134 -11.89 15.89 -8.00
C LYS A 134 -11.51 15.78 -6.52
N PRO A 135 -10.21 15.60 -6.21
CA PRO A 135 -9.74 15.51 -4.84
C PRO A 135 -10.06 16.81 -4.11
N LYS A 136 -10.56 16.72 -2.88
CA LYS A 136 -10.76 17.90 -2.01
C LYS A 136 -9.42 18.56 -1.68
N GLU A 137 -8.38 17.75 -1.59
CA GLU A 137 -7.02 18.17 -1.26
C GLU A 137 -6.08 17.71 -2.37
N PRO A 138 -5.80 18.57 -3.37
CA PRO A 138 -4.86 18.25 -4.43
C PRO A 138 -3.48 17.89 -3.86
N ILE A 139 -2.82 16.92 -4.48
CA ILE A 139 -1.48 16.44 -4.07
C ILE A 139 -0.43 17.51 -4.35
N GLY A 140 -0.56 18.22 -5.48
CA GLY A 140 0.44 19.17 -5.95
C GLY A 140 1.69 18.47 -6.50
N THR A 141 1.53 17.33 -7.17
CA THR A 141 2.62 16.51 -7.69
C THR A 141 3.64 17.37 -8.44
N PRO A 142 4.94 17.28 -8.10
CA PRO A 142 5.94 18.11 -8.74
C PRO A 142 6.10 17.70 -10.20
N THR A 143 6.35 18.66 -11.10
CA THR A 143 6.61 18.36 -12.52
C THR A 143 8.01 17.81 -12.77
N SER A 144 8.90 17.94 -11.79
CA SER A 144 10.27 17.41 -11.82
C SER A 144 10.73 17.10 -10.41
N LEU A 145 11.56 16.06 -10.26
CA LEU A 145 12.26 15.77 -9.01
C LEU A 145 13.72 16.18 -9.17
N LYS A 146 14.20 17.16 -8.39
CA LYS A 146 15.59 17.67 -8.48
C LYS A 146 16.66 16.59 -8.37
N VAL A 147 16.35 15.50 -7.66
CA VAL A 147 17.24 14.34 -7.53
C VAL A 147 17.53 13.68 -8.89
N LEU A 148 16.58 13.73 -9.82
CA LEU A 148 16.75 13.17 -11.16
C LEU A 148 17.64 14.04 -12.05
N ASP A 149 17.86 15.32 -11.74
CA ASP A 149 18.72 16.23 -12.53
C ASP A 149 20.18 15.73 -12.63
N LYS A 150 20.60 14.89 -11.67
CA LYS A 150 21.93 14.29 -11.60
C LYS A 150 22.01 12.91 -12.27
N ILE A 151 20.88 12.33 -12.61
CA ILE A 151 20.77 11.02 -13.26
C ILE A 151 20.79 11.23 -14.79
N PRO A 152 21.62 10.49 -15.55
CA PRO A 152 21.65 10.63 -17.01
C PRO A 152 20.30 10.24 -17.63
N SER A 153 19.93 10.88 -18.73
CA SER A 153 18.67 10.61 -19.44
C SER A 153 18.51 9.14 -19.88
N SER A 154 19.63 8.41 -20.07
CA SER A 154 19.63 6.97 -20.34
C SER A 154 19.02 6.13 -19.22
N GLU A 155 19.02 6.64 -17.99
CA GLU A 155 18.46 6.04 -16.78
C GLU A 155 17.10 6.66 -16.39
N GLN A 156 16.66 7.73 -17.05
CA GLN A 156 15.34 8.35 -16.83
C GLN A 156 14.31 7.83 -17.85
N LYS A 157 14.22 6.50 -17.95
CA LYS A 157 13.30 5.81 -18.87
C LYS A 157 12.04 5.36 -18.14
N PRO A 158 10.90 5.18 -18.85
CA PRO A 158 9.68 4.62 -18.25
C PRO A 158 9.91 3.32 -17.47
N ALA A 159 10.76 2.42 -17.97
CA ALA A 159 11.11 1.20 -17.24
C ALA A 159 11.71 1.47 -15.84
N ASN A 160 12.60 2.45 -15.72
CA ASN A 160 13.22 2.82 -14.44
C ASN A 160 12.25 3.60 -13.53
N PHE A 161 11.35 4.42 -14.10
CA PHE A 161 10.28 5.06 -13.32
C PHE A 161 9.31 4.04 -12.73
N LEU A 162 9.01 2.97 -13.47
CA LEU A 162 8.20 1.87 -12.97
C LEU A 162 8.93 1.11 -11.86
N ARG A 163 10.25 0.85 -12.01
CA ARG A 163 11.06 0.21 -10.96
C ARG A 163 11.10 1.04 -9.69
N TRP A 164 11.32 2.35 -9.80
CA TRP A 164 11.24 3.26 -8.66
C TRP A 164 9.87 3.18 -7.99
N LEU A 165 8.78 3.27 -8.75
CA LEU A 165 7.44 3.16 -8.19
C LEU A 165 7.23 1.82 -7.44
N VAL A 166 7.70 0.70 -7.99
CA VAL A 166 7.60 -0.62 -7.33
C VAL A 166 8.31 -0.62 -5.98
N ILE A 167 9.56 -0.13 -5.94
CA ILE A 167 10.34 -0.05 -4.70
C ILE A 167 9.67 0.87 -3.69
N LEU A 168 9.29 2.08 -4.12
CA LEU A 168 8.74 3.08 -3.22
C LEU A 168 7.34 2.71 -2.68
N VAL A 169 6.56 1.89 -3.38
CA VAL A 169 5.32 1.31 -2.80
C VAL A 169 5.64 0.31 -1.68
N GLY A 170 6.81 -0.35 -1.73
CA GLY A 170 7.34 -1.09 -0.58
C GLY A 170 7.63 -0.17 0.60
N ASP A 171 8.36 0.90 0.34
CA ASP A 171 8.82 1.89 1.34
C ASP A 171 7.68 2.65 1.98
N LEU A 172 6.62 2.91 1.22
CA LEU A 172 5.35 3.44 1.72
C LEU A 172 4.81 2.65 2.91
N HIS A 173 5.10 1.35 2.98
CA HIS A 173 4.64 0.43 4.02
C HIS A 173 5.73 0.09 5.04
N GLN A 174 6.90 0.73 4.97
CA GLN A 174 7.93 0.63 6.00
C GLN A 174 7.64 1.73 7.04
N PRO A 175 7.29 1.39 8.31
CA PRO A 175 6.84 2.38 9.28
C PRO A 175 7.84 3.49 9.57
N LEU A 176 9.11 3.14 9.77
CA LEU A 176 10.18 4.06 10.13
C LEU A 176 10.54 5.05 9.02
N HIS A 177 10.14 4.83 7.76
CA HIS A 177 10.40 5.77 6.66
C HIS A 177 9.64 7.09 6.77
N TRP A 178 8.64 7.14 7.64
CA TRP A 178 7.73 8.27 7.75
C TRP A 178 8.19 9.34 8.72
N LEU A 179 9.00 9.01 9.73
CA LEU A 179 9.35 9.94 10.81
C LEU A 179 10.87 10.15 10.89
N ARG A 180 11.33 11.36 10.60
CA ARG A 180 12.77 11.69 10.64
C ARG A 180 13.33 11.73 12.07
N GLN A 181 12.48 11.97 13.06
CA GLN A 181 12.88 11.96 14.47
C GLN A 181 13.60 10.65 14.81
N TYR A 182 14.72 10.75 15.54
CA TYR A 182 15.62 9.63 15.85
C TYR A 182 16.30 8.98 14.62
N GLY A 183 16.48 9.77 13.55
CA GLY A 183 17.17 9.32 12.35
C GLY A 183 16.43 8.17 11.66
N TYR A 184 15.10 8.24 11.59
CA TYR A 184 14.26 7.13 11.08
C TYR A 184 14.49 5.82 11.87
N GLY A 185 14.78 5.92 13.16
CA GLY A 185 15.13 4.78 14.02
C GLY A 185 16.60 4.34 13.92
N ALA A 186 17.44 5.00 13.14
CA ALA A 186 18.88 4.71 13.10
C ALA A 186 19.59 5.13 14.40
N ASP A 187 19.07 6.12 15.13
CA ASP A 187 19.67 6.63 16.37
C ASP A 187 19.23 5.83 17.61
N VAL A 188 18.27 4.90 17.46
CA VAL A 188 17.76 4.07 18.56
C VAL A 188 18.39 2.68 18.48
N ILE A 189 19.02 2.23 19.57
CA ILE A 189 19.58 0.89 19.67
C ILE A 189 18.55 -0.06 20.26
N VAL A 190 18.40 -1.24 19.66
CA VAL A 190 17.54 -2.33 20.14
C VAL A 190 18.40 -3.55 20.43
N ARG A 191 18.16 -4.18 21.59
CA ARG A 191 18.77 -5.44 21.97
C ARG A 191 17.71 -6.53 22.03
N TYR A 192 17.99 -7.64 21.37
CA TYR A 192 17.09 -8.80 21.35
C TYR A 192 17.90 -10.10 21.31
N LYS A 193 17.66 -11.00 22.29
CA LYS A 193 18.33 -12.31 22.38
C LYS A 193 19.86 -12.23 22.22
N GLY A 194 20.50 -11.26 22.88
CA GLY A 194 21.94 -11.05 22.83
C GLY A 194 22.49 -10.43 21.55
N HIS A 195 21.62 -10.04 20.60
CA HIS A 195 21.98 -9.30 19.39
C HIS A 195 21.64 -7.82 19.57
N GLU A 196 22.52 -6.93 19.12
CA GLU A 196 22.33 -5.47 19.16
C GLU A 196 22.29 -4.93 17.73
N SER A 197 21.30 -4.10 17.40
CA SER A 197 21.18 -3.40 16.12
C SER A 197 20.50 -2.04 16.31
N THR A 198 20.46 -1.19 15.29
CA THR A 198 19.56 -0.04 15.29
C THR A 198 18.11 -0.50 15.13
N LEU A 199 17.14 0.30 15.58
CA LEU A 199 15.71 0.04 15.37
C LEU A 199 15.40 -0.06 13.87
N LEU A 200 16.02 0.81 13.06
CA LEU A 200 15.91 0.78 11.60
C LEU A 200 16.35 -0.56 11.01
N LYS A 201 17.58 -1.02 11.31
CA LYS A 201 18.08 -2.32 10.83
C LYS A 201 17.27 -3.50 11.38
N PHE A 202 16.73 -3.36 12.58
CA PHE A 202 15.89 -4.39 13.17
C PHE A 202 14.62 -4.60 12.34
N TRP A 203 13.92 -3.51 11.99
CA TRP A 203 12.72 -3.56 11.15
C TRP A 203 13.03 -3.93 9.70
N GLU A 204 14.06 -3.33 9.09
CA GLU A 204 14.35 -3.52 7.68
C GLU A 204 14.96 -4.87 7.35
N GLU A 205 15.83 -5.40 8.22
CA GLU A 205 16.60 -6.60 7.93
C GLU A 205 16.34 -7.74 8.92
N TYR A 206 16.32 -7.49 10.23
CA TYR A 206 16.22 -8.58 11.21
C TYR A 206 14.84 -9.24 11.14
N ILE A 207 13.75 -8.46 11.17
CA ILE A 207 12.40 -9.00 11.13
C ILE A 207 12.17 -9.78 9.82
N PRO A 208 12.35 -9.22 8.60
CA PRO A 208 12.05 -9.94 7.35
C PRO A 208 12.88 -11.22 7.15
N ARG A 209 14.14 -11.25 7.62
CA ARG A 209 14.98 -12.47 7.58
C ARG A 209 14.50 -13.55 8.54
N ASN A 210 13.88 -13.16 9.65
CA ASN A 210 13.40 -14.08 10.68
C ASN A 210 11.89 -14.35 10.60
N LEU A 211 11.16 -13.72 9.68
CA LEU A 211 9.82 -14.14 9.31
C LEU A 211 9.92 -15.54 8.70
N GLN A 212 9.25 -16.53 9.31
CA GLN A 212 9.25 -17.92 8.88
C GLN A 212 9.07 -18.03 7.36
N ASN A 213 9.83 -18.92 6.72
CA ASN A 213 9.76 -19.15 5.28
C ASN A 213 8.32 -19.50 4.91
N MET A 214 7.62 -18.59 4.24
CA MET A 214 6.22 -18.69 3.81
C MET A 214 6.00 -19.74 2.70
N LYS A 215 6.73 -20.85 2.72
CA LYS A 215 6.35 -22.03 1.92
C LYS A 215 4.99 -22.61 2.35
N ALA A 216 4.33 -22.07 3.40
CA ALA A 216 3.13 -22.66 3.98
C ALA A 216 1.95 -21.72 4.31
N THR A 217 2.04 -20.39 4.22
CA THR A 217 1.00 -19.50 4.81
C THR A 217 0.22 -18.61 3.83
N ASN A 218 0.73 -18.32 2.64
CA ASN A 218 -0.07 -17.71 1.59
C ASN A 218 -0.54 -18.80 0.63
N HIS A 219 -1.65 -19.45 0.98
CA HIS A 219 -2.41 -20.16 -0.05
C HIS A 219 -2.75 -19.14 -1.14
N PRO A 220 -2.40 -19.37 -2.42
CA PRO A 220 -2.71 -18.44 -3.50
C PRO A 220 -4.18 -17.97 -3.45
N ASP A 221 -5.08 -18.89 -3.13
CA ASP A 221 -6.51 -18.64 -2.94
C ASP A 221 -6.82 -17.66 -1.79
N GLN A 222 -6.09 -17.73 -0.68
CA GLN A 222 -6.26 -16.80 0.45
C GLN A 222 -5.78 -15.39 0.09
N THR A 223 -4.57 -15.28 -0.49
CA THR A 223 -4.03 -13.98 -0.92
C THR A 223 -4.92 -13.35 -2.01
N GLU A 224 -5.43 -14.15 -2.95
CA GLU A 224 -6.37 -13.68 -3.98
C GLU A 224 -7.71 -13.23 -3.37
N TYR A 225 -8.23 -13.96 -2.37
CA TYR A 225 -9.45 -13.59 -1.65
C TYR A 225 -9.30 -12.29 -0.85
N GLU A 226 -8.21 -12.14 -0.09
CA GLU A 226 -7.91 -10.93 0.67
C GLU A 226 -7.75 -9.72 -0.26
N TYR A 227 -6.97 -9.89 -1.34
CA TYR A 227 -6.81 -8.88 -2.39
C TYR A 227 -8.16 -8.47 -3.00
N GLY A 228 -8.99 -9.45 -3.38
CA GLY A 228 -10.31 -9.22 -3.97
C GLY A 228 -11.22 -8.40 -3.06
N THR A 229 -11.16 -8.66 -1.75
CA THR A 229 -11.94 -7.95 -0.73
C THR A 229 -11.43 -6.51 -0.56
N ARG A 230 -10.12 -6.32 -0.33
CA ARG A 230 -9.53 -4.99 -0.08
C ARG A 230 -9.57 -4.08 -1.31
N LYS A 231 -9.43 -4.64 -2.51
CA LYS A 231 -9.46 -3.90 -3.79
C LYS A 231 -10.71 -3.02 -3.96
N THR A 232 -11.85 -3.46 -3.43
CA THR A 232 -13.11 -2.70 -3.50
C THR A 232 -13.03 -1.34 -2.81
N ALA A 233 -12.18 -1.19 -1.79
CA ALA A 233 -11.95 0.09 -1.10
C ALA A 233 -11.03 1.05 -1.88
N TRP A 234 -10.31 0.54 -2.89
CA TRP A 234 -9.28 1.29 -3.63
C TRP A 234 -9.76 1.72 -5.01
N GLU A 235 -10.57 0.90 -5.69
CA GLU A 235 -10.97 1.09 -7.09
C GLU A 235 -11.80 2.35 -7.39
N HIS A 236 -12.21 3.09 -6.37
CA HIS A 236 -12.99 4.31 -6.50
C HIS A 236 -12.21 5.57 -6.10
N LYS A 237 -10.92 5.44 -5.82
CA LYS A 237 -10.04 6.54 -5.44
C LYS A 237 -8.92 6.72 -6.46
N LEU A 238 -8.44 7.95 -6.60
CA LEU A 238 -7.24 8.20 -7.37
C LEU A 238 -6.04 7.50 -6.71
N PRO A 239 -5.15 6.84 -7.46
CA PRO A 239 -3.98 6.17 -6.88
C PRO A 239 -3.07 7.10 -6.08
N THR A 240 -2.95 8.37 -6.47
CA THR A 240 -2.18 9.36 -5.69
C THR A 240 -2.86 9.74 -4.37
N GLU A 241 -4.20 9.71 -4.29
CA GLU A 241 -4.93 9.83 -3.02
C GLU A 241 -4.74 8.58 -2.15
N LEU A 242 -4.69 7.40 -2.76
CA LEU A 242 -4.41 6.16 -2.03
C LEU A 242 -3.02 6.16 -1.40
N PHE A 243 -1.99 6.69 -2.09
CA PHE A 243 -0.67 6.84 -1.48
C PHE A 243 -0.71 7.72 -0.22
N ARG A 244 -1.54 8.76 -0.20
CA ARG A 244 -1.74 9.60 0.98
C ARG A 244 -2.41 8.83 2.11
N ASP A 245 -3.46 8.08 1.81
CA ASP A 245 -4.18 7.29 2.81
C ASP A 245 -3.25 6.23 3.42
N TRP A 246 -2.51 5.51 2.59
CA TRP A 246 -1.58 4.45 3.03
C TRP A 246 -0.38 5.01 3.81
N ALA A 247 0.07 6.22 3.46
CA ALA A 247 1.09 6.95 4.22
C ALA A 247 0.61 7.27 5.64
N LYS A 248 -0.60 7.81 5.77
CA LYS A 248 -1.20 8.13 7.08
C LYS A 248 -1.43 6.88 7.92
N GLU A 249 -1.93 5.81 7.32
CA GLU A 249 -2.11 4.52 8.01
C GLU A 249 -0.77 3.98 8.55
N THR A 250 0.28 4.02 7.73
CA THR A 250 1.61 3.52 8.10
C THR A 250 2.27 4.40 9.17
N ALA A 251 2.14 5.72 9.05
CA ALA A 251 2.62 6.68 10.04
C ALA A 251 1.90 6.54 11.40
N GLU A 252 0.58 6.27 11.39
CA GLU A 252 -0.18 6.01 12.62
C GLU A 252 0.29 4.72 13.29
N GLN A 253 0.51 3.65 12.51
CA GLN A 253 1.05 2.39 13.03
C GLN A 253 2.45 2.56 13.62
N LEU A 254 3.31 3.38 13.00
CA LEU A 254 4.62 3.71 13.56
C LEU A 254 4.48 4.26 14.99
N CYS A 255 3.60 5.23 15.18
CA CYS A 255 3.43 5.87 16.48
C CYS A 255 2.81 4.93 17.52
N THR A 256 1.74 4.24 17.15
CA THR A 256 0.92 3.43 18.07
C THR A 256 1.55 2.08 18.39
N GLU A 257 2.25 1.46 17.43
CA GLU A 257 2.73 0.09 17.56
C GLU A 257 4.24 -0.04 17.70
N VAL A 258 5.02 0.96 17.25
CA VAL A 258 6.49 0.94 17.36
C VAL A 258 6.97 1.84 18.49
N TYR A 259 6.71 3.15 18.42
CA TYR A 259 7.25 4.10 19.40
C TYR A 259 6.51 4.10 20.75
N LYS A 260 5.18 3.97 20.75
CA LYS A 260 4.40 3.98 22.01
C LYS A 260 4.82 2.87 22.99
N PRO A 261 5.04 1.61 22.58
CA PRO A 261 5.56 0.58 23.48
C PRO A 261 6.98 0.84 23.99
N MET A 262 7.77 1.65 23.27
CA MET A 262 9.13 2.04 23.66
C MET A 262 9.14 3.33 24.50
N THR A 263 7.98 3.96 24.70
CA THR A 263 7.90 5.26 25.36
C THR A 263 7.80 5.12 26.88
N VAL A 264 8.79 5.65 27.59
CA VAL A 264 8.81 5.73 29.05
C VAL A 264 9.01 7.20 29.45
N ASN A 265 8.25 7.68 30.44
CA ASN A 265 8.40 9.05 30.94
C ASN A 265 9.59 9.12 31.89
N HIS A 266 10.77 9.47 31.37
CA HIS A 266 11.94 9.72 32.20
C HIS A 266 11.95 11.16 32.74
N ALA A 267 12.53 11.33 33.93
CA ALA A 267 12.66 12.64 34.57
C ALA A 267 13.61 13.61 33.81
N ASP A 268 14.48 13.08 32.95
CA ASP A 268 15.40 13.85 32.11
C ASP A 268 14.76 14.30 30.78
N GLY A 269 13.50 13.97 30.55
CA GLY A 269 12.75 14.32 29.34
C GLY A 269 12.95 13.34 28.18
N THR A 270 13.77 12.30 28.33
CA THR A 270 13.88 11.23 27.35
C THR A 270 12.55 10.49 27.26
N ARG A 271 12.08 10.26 26.03
CA ARG A 271 10.83 9.52 25.79
C ARG A 271 11.07 8.10 25.31
N VAL A 272 12.08 7.86 24.48
CA VAL A 272 12.40 6.53 23.93
C VAL A 272 13.73 6.06 24.53
N GLU A 273 13.72 4.90 25.18
CA GLU A 273 14.93 4.29 25.75
C GLU A 273 15.89 3.83 24.64
N SER A 274 17.20 4.02 24.85
CA SER A 274 18.27 3.53 23.98
C SER A 274 19.51 3.22 24.82
N PRO A 275 19.96 1.94 24.89
CA PRO A 275 19.41 0.77 24.22
C PRO A 275 18.06 0.32 24.81
N PHE A 276 17.12 -0.06 23.93
CA PHE A 276 15.84 -0.66 24.29
C PHE A 276 15.96 -2.19 24.33
N GLU A 277 15.63 -2.79 25.47
CA GLU A 277 15.62 -4.24 25.64
C GLU A 277 14.28 -4.84 25.15
N LEU A 278 14.31 -5.47 23.98
CA LEU A 278 13.12 -6.00 23.32
C LEU A 278 12.68 -7.33 23.97
N THR A 279 11.42 -7.40 24.40
CA THR A 279 10.81 -8.63 24.91
C THR A 279 10.37 -9.56 23.78
N ASP A 280 10.28 -10.86 24.04
CA ASP A 280 9.73 -11.84 23.08
C ASP A 280 8.28 -11.52 22.68
N GLU A 281 7.48 -11.02 23.62
CA GLU A 281 6.09 -10.61 23.35
C GLU A 281 6.03 -9.46 22.34
N LEU A 282 6.81 -8.40 22.56
CA LEU A 282 6.84 -7.26 21.65
C LEU A 282 7.48 -7.61 20.30
N TYR A 283 8.52 -8.45 20.29
CA TYR A 283 9.08 -8.98 19.05
C TYR A 283 8.02 -9.73 18.22
N ASN A 284 7.26 -10.65 18.82
CA ASN A 284 6.22 -11.39 18.11
C ASN A 284 5.13 -10.46 17.56
N LYS A 285 4.79 -9.41 18.30
CA LYS A 285 3.85 -8.37 17.84
C LYS A 285 4.42 -7.62 16.63
N TRP A 286 5.65 -7.14 16.68
CA TRP A 286 6.31 -6.45 15.57
C TRP A 286 6.50 -7.35 14.35
N ALA A 287 6.84 -8.63 14.54
CA ALA A 287 6.95 -9.60 13.46
C ALA A 287 5.60 -9.78 12.74
N LYS A 288 4.50 -9.91 13.48
CA LYS A 288 3.15 -10.01 12.89
C LYS A 288 2.74 -8.73 12.14
N ILE A 289 3.09 -7.56 12.67
CA ILE A 289 2.84 -6.28 12.00
C ILE A 289 3.63 -6.18 10.69
N ALA A 290 4.93 -6.48 10.72
CA ALA A 290 5.78 -6.48 9.54
C ALA A 290 5.29 -7.46 8.48
N GLU A 291 4.89 -8.67 8.87
CA GLU A 291 4.27 -9.65 7.95
C GLU A 291 3.01 -9.08 7.29
N GLY A 292 2.12 -8.47 8.07
CA GLY A 292 0.91 -7.82 7.56
C GLY A 292 1.20 -6.67 6.60
N LEU A 293 2.18 -5.81 6.92
CA LEU A 293 2.60 -4.68 6.08
C LEU A 293 3.23 -5.14 4.76
N LEU A 294 4.08 -6.17 4.78
CA LEU A 294 4.67 -6.76 3.59
C LEU A 294 3.61 -7.38 2.67
N ALA A 295 2.61 -8.08 3.25
CA ALA A 295 1.50 -8.65 2.49
C ALA A 295 0.62 -7.57 1.88
N LEU A 296 0.20 -6.60 2.68
CA LEU A 296 -0.63 -5.47 2.24
C LEU A 296 0.08 -4.61 1.19
N SER A 297 1.39 -4.40 1.32
CA SER A 297 2.20 -3.71 0.32
C SER A 297 2.21 -4.47 -1.02
N GLY A 298 2.36 -5.80 -1.00
CA GLY A 298 2.28 -6.63 -2.21
C GLY A 298 0.92 -6.54 -2.91
N GLU A 299 -0.17 -6.56 -2.15
CA GLU A 299 -1.53 -6.38 -2.69
C GLU A 299 -1.75 -4.99 -3.29
N ARG A 300 -1.32 -3.93 -2.59
CA ARG A 300 -1.43 -2.54 -3.05
C ARG A 300 -0.56 -2.29 -4.27
N LEU A 301 0.64 -2.88 -4.32
CA LEU A 301 1.49 -2.85 -5.49
C LEU A 301 0.83 -3.53 -6.69
N ALA A 302 0.22 -4.71 -6.52
CA ALA A 302 -0.55 -5.35 -7.59
C ALA A 302 -1.71 -4.48 -8.08
N PHE A 303 -2.41 -3.80 -7.17
CA PHE A 303 -3.45 -2.83 -7.53
C PHE A 303 -2.87 -1.68 -8.38
N VAL A 304 -1.81 -1.01 -7.92
CA VAL A 304 -1.17 0.11 -8.64
C VAL A 304 -0.69 -0.31 -10.03
N LEU A 305 -0.07 -1.49 -10.15
CA LEU A 305 0.38 -2.02 -11.44
C LEU A 305 -0.78 -2.30 -12.40
N ASN A 306 -1.91 -2.81 -11.89
CA ASN A 306 -3.12 -2.96 -12.70
C ASN A 306 -3.69 -1.61 -13.14
N GLU A 307 -3.69 -0.59 -12.27
CA GLU A 307 -4.14 0.76 -12.63
C GLU A 307 -3.25 1.38 -13.74
N ILE A 308 -1.94 1.13 -13.72
CA ILE A 308 -1.03 1.56 -14.80
C ILE A 308 -1.42 0.96 -16.16
N ILE A 309 -1.81 -0.33 -16.17
CA ILE A 309 -2.30 -0.98 -17.40
C ILE A 309 -3.59 -0.32 -17.86
N GLU A 310 -4.51 -0.02 -16.95
CA GLU A 310 -5.77 0.65 -17.27
C GLU A 310 -5.53 2.05 -17.85
N HIS A 311 -4.65 2.86 -17.26
CA HIS A 311 -4.28 4.17 -17.82
C HIS A 311 -3.67 4.06 -19.21
N ARG A 312 -2.78 3.09 -19.43
CA ARG A 312 -2.19 2.84 -20.75
C ARG A 312 -3.26 2.45 -21.77
N ARG A 313 -4.23 1.61 -21.39
CA ARG A 313 -5.34 1.23 -22.25
C ARG A 313 -6.19 2.43 -22.66
N HIS A 314 -6.47 3.35 -21.72
CA HIS A 314 -7.19 4.59 -21.98
C HIS A 314 -6.39 5.55 -22.87
N LYS A 315 -5.08 5.67 -22.65
CA LYS A 315 -4.18 6.43 -23.53
C LYS A 315 -4.23 5.92 -24.97
N GLU A 316 -4.03 4.62 -25.17
CA GLU A 316 -4.05 4.00 -26.50
C GLU A 316 -5.41 4.18 -27.22
N ALA A 317 -6.53 4.13 -26.49
CA ALA A 317 -7.84 4.39 -27.07
C ALA A 317 -8.06 5.88 -27.39
N HIS A 318 -7.66 6.78 -26.48
CA HIS A 318 -7.77 8.22 -26.66
C HIS A 318 -6.95 8.71 -27.87
N ASP A 319 -5.71 8.21 -28.04
CA ASP A 319 -4.85 8.49 -29.20
C ASP A 319 -5.49 8.04 -30.54
N GLN A 320 -6.42 7.09 -30.48
CA GLN A 320 -7.20 6.60 -31.63
C GLN A 320 -8.57 7.31 -31.77
N GLY A 321 -8.83 8.35 -31.00
CA GLY A 321 -10.13 9.06 -30.99
C GLY A 321 -11.27 8.24 -30.41
N ARG A 322 -10.99 7.19 -29.63
CA ARG A 322 -11.99 6.34 -28.97
C ARG A 322 -12.08 6.66 -27.48
N GLY A 323 -13.30 6.69 -26.94
CA GLY A 323 -13.54 6.61 -25.51
C GLY A 323 -13.58 5.16 -25.05
N LEU A 324 -13.06 4.86 -23.85
CA LEU A 324 -13.31 3.59 -23.19
C LEU A 324 -14.27 3.80 -22.03
N PRO A 325 -15.24 2.88 -21.82
CA PRO A 325 -16.09 2.93 -20.64
C PRO A 325 -15.26 2.57 -19.41
N SER A 326 -15.35 3.42 -18.39
CA SER A 326 -14.69 3.24 -17.12
C SER A 326 -15.29 2.13 -16.27
N ARG A 327 -14.56 1.74 -15.23
CA ARG A 327 -15.17 1.15 -14.03
C ARG A 327 -16.06 2.23 -13.43
N LYS A 328 -17.39 2.11 -13.54
CA LYS A 328 -18.32 3.11 -12.98
C LYS A 328 -17.96 3.38 -11.52
N VAL A 329 -17.45 4.58 -11.23
CA VAL A 329 -17.19 5.04 -9.86
C VAL A 329 -18.53 5.48 -9.27
N ALA A 330 -19.22 4.58 -8.58
CA ALA A 330 -20.41 4.95 -7.83
C ALA A 330 -19.98 5.67 -6.54
N VAL A 331 -19.89 7.00 -6.58
CA VAL A 331 -19.69 7.80 -5.36
C VAL A 331 -21.04 8.30 -4.85
N GLY A 332 -21.48 7.76 -3.71
CA GLY A 332 -22.42 8.44 -2.82
C GLY A 332 -23.86 7.90 -2.76
N THR A 333 -24.22 7.45 -1.55
CA THR A 333 -25.57 7.27 -0.99
C THR A 333 -26.43 6.13 -1.53
N GLN A 334 -26.32 4.96 -0.89
CA GLN A 334 -27.49 4.11 -0.71
C GLN A 334 -28.48 4.87 0.19
N LYS A 335 -29.37 5.67 -0.41
CA LYS A 335 -30.66 5.93 0.22
C LYS A 335 -31.41 4.60 0.19
N VAL A 336 -31.55 3.99 1.36
CA VAL A 336 -32.50 2.90 1.57
C VAL A 336 -33.87 3.39 1.12
N GLY A 337 -34.36 2.83 0.01
CA GLY A 337 -35.66 3.15 -0.55
C GLY A 337 -36.76 2.62 0.36
N GLY A 338 -37.40 3.52 1.11
CA GLY A 338 -38.76 3.33 1.61
C GLY A 338 -39.72 4.01 0.65
N GLY A 339 -40.60 3.23 0.02
CA GLY A 339 -41.60 3.74 -0.91
C GLY A 339 -42.69 4.56 -0.22
N ALA A 340 -43.17 5.61 -0.89
CA ALA A 340 -44.57 6.03 -0.92
C ALA A 340 -44.79 7.14 -1.96
N ALA A 341 -46.02 7.22 -2.44
CA ALA A 341 -46.52 7.88 -3.65
C ALA A 341 -46.58 9.43 -3.66
N ALA A 342 -46.51 9.96 -4.90
CA ALA A 342 -47.32 11.01 -5.54
C ALA A 342 -47.41 12.48 -5.00
N ALA A 343 -46.74 13.39 -5.75
CA ALA A 343 -47.22 14.64 -6.42
C ALA A 343 -47.78 15.86 -5.60
N PRO A 344 -47.98 17.06 -6.21
CA PRO A 344 -46.96 18.08 -6.58
C PRO A 344 -47.32 19.56 -6.15
N SER A 345 -46.52 20.55 -6.62
CA SER A 345 -46.74 22.05 -6.62
C SER A 345 -46.37 22.80 -5.31
N THR A 346 -45.92 24.08 -5.21
CA THR A 346 -45.65 25.24 -6.08
C THR A 346 -44.99 26.38 -5.24
N THR A 347 -44.19 27.26 -5.87
CA THR A 347 -43.87 28.70 -5.60
C THR A 347 -43.54 29.30 -4.21
N ALA A 348 -42.39 30.01 -4.20
CA ALA A 348 -42.16 31.43 -3.86
C ALA A 348 -42.13 31.99 -2.42
N MET A 349 -41.01 32.72 -2.17
CA MET A 349 -40.83 34.04 -1.51
C MET A 349 -40.90 34.26 0.02
N THR A 350 -39.78 34.82 0.51
CA THR A 350 -39.56 35.98 1.41
C THR A 350 -39.77 35.93 2.95
N SER A 351 -38.68 36.38 3.61
CA SER A 351 -38.55 37.32 4.75
C SER A 351 -38.99 36.96 6.19
N GLY A 352 -38.01 37.05 7.10
CA GLY A 352 -38.12 37.90 8.30
C GLY A 352 -38.17 37.22 9.69
N GLY A 353 -37.21 37.55 10.57
CA GLY A 353 -37.49 37.85 11.98
C GLY A 353 -37.06 36.86 13.08
N PHE A 354 -35.89 37.15 13.67
CA PHE A 354 -35.52 37.11 15.11
C PHE A 354 -36.01 36.01 16.09
N ALA A 355 -34.99 35.44 16.75
CA ALA A 355 -34.83 35.24 18.21
C ALA A 355 -34.80 33.80 18.77
N ASP A 356 -33.76 33.64 19.58
CA ASP A 356 -33.54 32.74 20.71
C ASP A 356 -33.00 31.31 20.55
N ARG A 357 -31.91 31.12 21.30
CA ARG A 357 -31.00 29.99 21.43
C ARG A 357 -31.69 28.76 22.04
N ALA A 358 -31.42 27.61 21.44
CA ALA A 358 -31.28 26.34 22.16
C ALA A 358 -29.89 25.76 21.85
N PRO A 359 -29.15 25.21 22.82
CA PRO A 359 -27.86 24.59 22.55
C PRO A 359 -28.06 23.33 21.69
N ALA A 360 -27.14 23.14 20.74
CA ALA A 360 -27.08 21.93 19.92
C ALA A 360 -26.97 20.68 20.82
N PRO A 361 -27.65 19.57 20.50
CA PRO A 361 -27.45 18.33 21.22
C PRO A 361 -26.02 17.85 20.98
N SER A 362 -25.31 17.55 22.07
CA SER A 362 -24.06 16.81 22.06
C SER A 362 -24.28 15.47 21.37
N PHE A 363 -23.56 15.21 20.29
CA PHE A 363 -23.46 13.88 19.70
C PHE A 363 -22.67 13.01 20.70
N GLU A 364 -23.40 12.31 21.56
CA GLU A 364 -22.86 11.19 22.34
C GLU A 364 -22.42 10.09 21.37
N GLY A 365 -21.27 9.50 21.68
CA GLY A 365 -20.51 8.60 20.83
C GLY A 365 -21.30 7.39 20.36
N ILE A 366 -21.05 7.03 19.10
CA ILE A 366 -21.44 5.74 18.55
C ILE A 366 -20.57 4.69 19.26
N ASP A 367 -21.20 3.76 19.98
CA ASP A 367 -20.54 2.61 20.57
C ASP A 367 -19.97 1.70 19.45
N GLU A 368 -18.67 1.80 19.20
CA GLU A 368 -17.96 1.03 18.17
C GLU A 368 -18.14 -0.49 18.34
N ASN A 369 -18.34 -0.98 19.58
CA ASN A 369 -18.62 -2.39 19.81
C ASN A 369 -20.02 -2.80 19.33
N MET A 370 -20.99 -1.89 19.35
CA MET A 370 -22.33 -2.12 18.81
C MET A 370 -22.30 -2.17 17.28
N LEU A 371 -21.52 -1.28 16.65
CA LEU A 371 -21.35 -1.25 15.20
C LEU A 371 -20.61 -2.50 14.68
N TYR A 372 -19.54 -2.90 15.36
CA TYR A 372 -18.81 -4.13 15.05
C TYR A 372 -19.70 -5.38 15.18
N ARG A 373 -20.52 -5.47 16.23
CA ARG A 373 -21.48 -6.57 16.38
C ARG A 373 -22.53 -6.59 15.28
N GLN A 374 -23.02 -5.43 14.83
CA GLN A 374 -23.97 -5.36 13.71
C GLN A 374 -23.34 -5.83 12.39
N LEU A 375 -22.11 -5.40 12.11
CA LEU A 375 -21.37 -5.84 10.91
C LEU A 375 -21.13 -7.35 10.90
N VAL A 376 -20.76 -7.94 12.05
CA VAL A 376 -20.57 -9.41 12.16
C VAL A 376 -21.88 -10.18 11.98
N ILE A 377 -23.02 -9.62 12.41
CA ILE A 377 -24.34 -10.24 12.22
C ILE A 377 -24.77 -10.15 10.76
N GLU A 378 -24.51 -9.03 10.09
CA GLU A 378 -24.80 -8.84 8.66
C GLU A 378 -23.93 -9.75 7.78
N ASP A 379 -22.63 -9.87 8.08
CA ASP A 379 -21.71 -10.79 7.41
C ASP A 379 -22.15 -12.25 7.55
N ARG A 380 -22.55 -12.68 8.77
CA ARG A 380 -23.11 -14.03 8.98
C ARG A 380 -24.40 -14.26 8.18
N ARG A 381 -25.27 -13.25 8.07
CA ARG A 381 -26.52 -13.36 7.28
C ARG A 381 -26.22 -13.45 5.79
N GLN A 382 -25.26 -12.67 5.29
CA GLN A 382 -24.88 -12.68 3.88
C GLN A 382 -24.16 -13.98 3.51
N SER A 383 -23.29 -14.50 4.39
CA SER A 383 -22.66 -15.81 4.26
C SER A 383 -23.69 -16.95 4.19
N TRP A 384 -24.71 -16.92 5.07
CA TRP A 384 -25.81 -17.89 5.02
C TRP A 384 -26.66 -17.79 3.75
N SER A 385 -26.93 -16.58 3.27
CA SER A 385 -27.65 -16.35 2.01
C SER A 385 -26.86 -16.92 0.82
N ASN A 386 -25.55 -16.70 0.77
CA ASN A 386 -24.67 -17.22 -0.28
C ASN A 386 -24.56 -18.75 -0.22
N PHE A 387 -24.53 -19.34 0.98
CA PHE A 387 -24.57 -20.80 1.16
C PHE A 387 -25.87 -21.40 0.62
N VAL A 388 -27.02 -20.80 0.94
CA VAL A 388 -28.33 -21.26 0.44
C VAL A 388 -28.42 -21.10 -1.08
N TYR A 389 -27.94 -19.98 -1.63
CA TYR A 389 -27.90 -19.75 -3.08
C TYR A 389 -27.03 -20.78 -3.81
N ASN A 390 -25.82 -21.03 -3.32
CA ASN A 390 -24.91 -22.00 -3.91
C ASN A 390 -25.43 -23.44 -3.77
N ALA A 391 -26.04 -23.79 -2.63
CA ALA A 391 -26.69 -25.08 -2.44
C ALA A 391 -27.88 -25.28 -3.39
N SER A 392 -28.64 -24.22 -3.67
CA SER A 392 -29.77 -24.23 -4.60
C SER A 392 -29.31 -24.43 -6.05
N ILE A 393 -28.21 -23.78 -6.45
CA ILE A 393 -27.58 -24.00 -7.76
C ILE A 393 -27.07 -25.43 -7.88
N ALA A 394 -26.36 -25.94 -6.86
CA ALA A 394 -25.83 -27.29 -6.87
C ALA A 394 -26.93 -28.35 -6.98
N ALA A 395 -28.06 -28.16 -6.29
CA ALA A 395 -29.21 -29.05 -6.34
C ALA A 395 -29.87 -29.14 -7.72
N ILE A 396 -29.66 -28.16 -8.60
CA ILE A 396 -30.23 -28.13 -9.96
C ILE A 396 -29.19 -28.57 -10.99
N VAL A 397 -27.98 -28.01 -10.92
CA VAL A 397 -26.94 -28.21 -11.94
C VAL A 397 -26.35 -29.61 -11.85
N VAL A 398 -26.13 -30.15 -10.66
CA VAL A 398 -25.52 -31.48 -10.49
C VAL A 398 -26.42 -32.59 -11.05
N PRO A 399 -27.74 -32.64 -10.76
CA PRO A 399 -28.61 -33.63 -11.39
C PRO A 399 -28.69 -33.49 -12.92
N LEU A 400 -28.73 -32.26 -13.44
CA LEU A 400 -28.76 -32.03 -14.90
C LEU A 400 -27.48 -32.53 -15.59
N LEU A 401 -26.31 -32.31 -14.98
CA LEU A 401 -25.05 -32.84 -15.50
C LEU A 401 -25.01 -34.37 -15.44
N LEU A 402 -25.49 -34.98 -14.36
CA LEU A 402 -25.55 -36.44 -14.23
C LEU A 402 -26.52 -37.07 -15.23
N ILE A 403 -27.66 -36.43 -15.51
CA ILE A 403 -28.59 -36.85 -16.57
C ILE A 403 -27.93 -36.72 -17.95
N GLY A 404 -27.22 -35.60 -18.21
CA GLY A 404 -26.48 -35.39 -19.45
C GLY A 404 -25.40 -36.45 -19.69
N PHE A 405 -24.62 -36.78 -18.66
CA PHE A 405 -23.62 -37.84 -18.73
C PHE A 405 -24.25 -39.22 -18.93
N SER A 406 -25.34 -39.54 -18.23
CA SER A 406 -26.05 -40.82 -18.42
C SER A 406 -26.67 -40.96 -19.81
N PHE A 407 -27.17 -39.86 -20.39
CA PHE A 407 -27.68 -39.83 -21.77
C PHE A 407 -26.56 -40.00 -22.79
N HIS A 408 -25.42 -39.35 -22.57
CA HIS A 408 -24.24 -39.51 -23.42
C HIS A 408 -23.69 -40.95 -23.38
N GLU A 409 -23.67 -41.58 -22.21
CA GLU A 409 -23.21 -42.97 -22.05
C GLU A 409 -24.15 -43.97 -22.76
N LYS A 410 -25.47 -43.82 -22.62
CA LYS A 410 -26.46 -44.68 -23.29
C LYS A 410 -26.48 -44.54 -24.81
N ASN A 411 -26.30 -43.32 -25.33
CA ASN A 411 -26.36 -43.06 -26.78
C ASN A 411 -24.99 -43.17 -27.48
N GLY A 412 -23.89 -42.96 -26.76
CA GLY A 412 -22.54 -43.21 -27.25
C GLY A 412 -22.28 -44.69 -27.56
N ALA A 413 -22.91 -45.59 -26.81
CA ALA A 413 -22.86 -47.03 -27.07
C ALA A 413 -23.61 -47.44 -28.36
N GLN A 414 -24.72 -46.76 -28.71
CA GLN A 414 -25.47 -47.04 -29.94
C GLN A 414 -24.76 -46.54 -31.21
N PHE A 415 -23.97 -45.47 -31.10
CA PHE A 415 -23.21 -44.93 -32.24
C PHE A 415 -22.06 -45.85 -32.66
N ARG A 416 -21.38 -46.50 -31.70
CA ARG A 416 -20.31 -47.49 -31.99
C ARG A 416 -20.83 -48.80 -32.59
N ILE A 417 -22.04 -49.23 -32.26
CA ILE A 417 -22.62 -50.47 -32.83
C ILE A 417 -23.07 -50.26 -34.28
N ARG A 418 -23.50 -49.04 -34.66
CA ARG A 418 -23.92 -48.73 -36.05
C ARG A 418 -22.76 -48.59 -37.03
N GLU A 419 -21.55 -48.22 -36.61
CA GLU A 419 -20.37 -48.23 -37.48
C GLU A 419 -19.84 -49.64 -37.77
N HIS A 420 -20.07 -50.61 -36.88
CA HIS A 420 -19.67 -52.01 -37.10
C HIS A 420 -20.65 -52.85 -37.93
N LEU A 421 -21.84 -52.33 -38.28
CA LEU A 421 -22.88 -53.05 -39.04
C LEU A 421 -23.12 -52.51 -40.45
N LYS A 422 -22.28 -51.60 -40.96
CA LYS A 422 -22.25 -51.26 -42.39
C LYS A 422 -21.12 -52.04 -43.08
N MET A 423 -21.42 -53.30 -43.39
CA MET A 423 -20.89 -54.00 -44.58
C MET A 423 -21.85 -53.77 -45.74
#